data_AF-D4L9N8-F1
#
_entry.id   AF-D4L9N8-F1
#
_cell.length_a   1.000
_cell.length_b   1.000
_cell.length_c   1.000
_cell.angle_alpha   90.00
_cell.angle_beta   90.00
_cell.angle_gamma   90.00
#
_symmetry.space_group_name_H-M   'P 1'
#
loop_
_entity.id
_entity.type
_entity.pdbx_description
1 polymer ?
#
loop_
_entity_poly.entity_id
_entity_poly.type
_entity_poly.pdbx_seq_one_letter_code
_entity_poly.pdbx_strand_id
1 'polypeptide(L)'
;MLFTGISKTFSTEQEQQYAAIGAFWDELATIYGREQLQGLGYHWTAKSIEYVIGLKQGEIPGANCTVTLPDQHWQYATGRTEQLGMLYARIYQKGALLYEIETFDDSGNCCIAYYR
;
A
#
# COMPACT_ATOMS: atom_id res chain seq x y z
N MET A 1 -0.65 -5.86 -14.99
CA MET A 1 0.38 -4.82 -14.73
C MET A 1 1.45 -5.36 -13.81
N LEU A 2 2.67 -4.80 -13.82
CA LEU A 2 3.75 -5.19 -12.90
C LEU A 2 3.93 -4.10 -11.83
N PHE A 3 4.05 -4.51 -10.57
CA PHE A 3 4.40 -3.65 -9.47
C PHE A 3 5.76 -4.09 -8.93
N THR A 4 6.77 -3.21 -9.03
CA THR A 4 8.15 -3.51 -8.63
C THR A 4 8.57 -2.57 -7.51
N GLY A 5 9.17 -3.13 -6.46
CA GLY A 5 9.62 -2.33 -5.34
C GLY A 5 10.42 -3.08 -4.30
N ILE A 6 10.58 -2.43 -3.15
CA ILE A 6 11.20 -3.01 -1.94
C ILE A 6 10.08 -3.63 -1.11
N SER A 7 10.18 -4.92 -0.83
CA SER A 7 9.19 -5.65 -0.04
C SER A 7 9.63 -5.91 1.40
N LYS A 8 8.64 -5.93 2.29
CA LYS A 8 8.73 -6.43 3.67
C LYS A 8 7.46 -7.21 4.01
N THR A 9 7.56 -8.17 4.92
CA THR A 9 6.40 -8.87 5.48
C THR A 9 6.14 -8.33 6.87
N PHE A 10 4.88 -7.99 7.16
CA PHE A 10 4.46 -7.42 8.42
C PHE A 10 3.52 -8.38 9.16
N SER A 11 3.61 -8.41 10.48
CA SER A 11 2.64 -9.13 11.32
C SER A 11 1.34 -8.34 11.42
N THR A 12 0.20 -9.00 11.21
CA THR A 12 -1.13 -8.43 11.43
C THR A 12 -1.67 -8.68 12.83
N GLU A 13 -0.92 -9.41 13.66
CA GLU A 13 -1.29 -9.68 15.04
C GLU A 13 -1.26 -8.38 15.86
N GLN A 14 -2.31 -8.17 16.66
CA GLN A 14 -2.44 -6.98 17.52
C GLN A 14 -2.38 -5.65 16.76
N GLU A 15 -2.73 -5.63 15.47
CA GLU A 15 -2.76 -4.41 14.65
C GLU A 15 -1.40 -3.70 14.51
N GLN A 16 -0.30 -4.42 14.75
CA GLN A 16 1.06 -3.87 14.69
C GLN A 16 1.50 -3.43 13.29
N GLN A 17 0.89 -3.99 12.24
CA GLN A 17 1.19 -3.68 10.85
C GLN A 17 1.05 -2.19 10.57
N TYR A 18 0.08 -1.48 11.17
CA TYR A 18 -0.15 -0.07 10.85
C TYR A 18 1.06 0.80 11.20
N ALA A 19 1.60 0.62 12.41
CA ALA A 19 2.79 1.36 12.85
C ALA A 19 4.04 0.94 12.05
N ALA A 20 4.20 -0.36 11.79
CA ALA A 20 5.37 -0.89 11.10
C ALA A 20 5.41 -0.51 9.60
N ILE A 21 4.26 -0.55 8.93
CA ILE A 21 4.10 -0.08 7.55
C ILE A 21 4.30 1.44 7.50
N GLY A 22 3.75 2.19 8.44
CA GLY A 22 3.97 3.63 8.55
C GLY A 22 5.46 3.99 8.65
N ALA A 23 6.20 3.30 9.53
CA ALA A 23 7.65 3.50 9.66
C ALA A 23 8.41 3.12 8.37
N PHE A 24 7.97 2.08 7.65
CA PHE A 24 8.56 1.71 6.37
C PHE A 24 8.32 2.77 5.29
N TRP A 25 7.13 3.38 5.27
CA TRP A 25 6.85 4.55 4.44
C TRP A 25 7.72 5.74 4.79
N ASP A 26 7.90 6.06 6.07
CA ASP A 26 8.73 7.19 6.50
C ASP A 26 10.20 7.01 6.09
N GLU A 27 10.73 5.78 6.20
CA GLU A 27 12.08 5.41 5.77
C GLU A 27 12.29 5.74 4.29
N LEU A 28 11.41 5.26 3.41
CA LEU A 28 11.55 5.47 1.97
C LEU A 28 11.17 6.88 1.54
N ALA A 29 10.19 7.51 2.19
CA ALA A 29 9.80 8.89 1.90
C ALA A 29 10.92 9.89 2.20
N THR A 30 11.80 9.60 3.16
CA THR A 30 12.99 10.43 3.43
C THR A 30 13.96 10.48 2.25
N ILE A 31 13.98 9.43 1.42
CA ILE A 31 14.90 9.30 0.29
C ILE A 31 14.24 9.77 -1.02
N TYR A 32 13.00 9.35 -1.25
CA TYR A 32 12.32 9.50 -2.55
C TYR A 32 11.19 10.54 -2.55
N GLY A 33 10.77 11.02 -1.38
CA GLY A 33 9.58 11.86 -1.24
C GLY A 33 8.30 11.02 -1.27
N ARG A 34 7.38 11.29 -0.35
CA ARG A 34 6.12 10.53 -0.21
C ARG A 34 5.26 10.59 -1.47
N GLU A 35 5.22 11.74 -2.13
CA GLU A 35 4.45 11.94 -3.37
C GLU A 35 4.94 11.10 -4.55
N GLN A 36 6.18 10.60 -4.53
CA GLN A 36 6.73 9.77 -5.61
C GLN A 36 6.49 8.28 -5.38
N LEU A 37 6.06 7.91 -4.18
CA LEU A 37 5.93 6.53 -3.75
C LEU A 37 4.51 6.00 -3.90
N GLN A 38 4.41 4.69 -4.11
CA GLN A 38 3.18 3.91 -4.02
C GLN A 38 3.46 2.64 -3.23
N GLY A 39 2.49 2.19 -2.45
CA GLY A 39 2.58 0.96 -1.67
C GLY A 39 1.59 -0.07 -2.18
N LEU A 40 1.94 -1.35 -2.07
CA LEU A 40 1.11 -2.48 -2.44
C LEU A 40 0.99 -3.42 -1.25
N GLY A 41 -0.21 -3.56 -0.70
CA GLY A 41 -0.56 -4.62 0.24
C GLY A 41 -1.14 -5.83 -0.50
N TYR A 42 -0.62 -7.03 -0.22
CA TYR A 42 -1.08 -8.27 -0.84
C TYR A 42 -0.76 -9.50 0.02
N HIS A 43 -1.26 -10.66 -0.43
CA HIS A 43 -1.05 -11.95 0.22
C HIS A 43 -1.40 -11.93 1.73
N TRP A 44 -2.56 -11.37 2.04
CA TRP A 44 -3.09 -11.33 3.40
C TRP A 44 -3.31 -12.74 3.95
N THR A 45 -2.78 -12.97 5.15
CA THR A 45 -3.06 -14.16 5.95
C THR A 45 -3.66 -13.75 7.29
N ALA A 46 -4.04 -14.72 8.11
CA ALA A 46 -4.52 -14.46 9.46
C ALA A 46 -3.49 -13.78 10.37
N LYS A 47 -2.19 -13.83 10.02
CA LYS A 47 -1.08 -13.36 10.87
C LYS A 47 -0.12 -12.43 10.16
N SER A 48 -0.24 -12.25 8.85
CA SER A 48 0.73 -11.49 8.08
C SER A 48 0.13 -10.81 6.85
N ILE A 49 0.85 -9.81 6.38
CA ILE A 49 0.65 -9.15 5.10
C ILE A 49 2.01 -8.99 4.42
N GLU A 50 2.09 -9.24 3.11
CA GLU A 50 3.22 -8.82 2.30
C GLU A 50 2.97 -7.42 1.76
N TYR A 51 4.00 -6.58 1.82
CA TYR A 51 3.87 -5.18 1.46
C TYR A 51 5.08 -4.72 0.66
N VAL A 52 4.83 -4.06 -0.48
CA VAL A 52 5.87 -3.54 -1.38
C VAL A 52 5.74 -2.04 -1.51
N ILE A 53 6.84 -1.29 -1.38
CA ILE A 53 6.87 0.13 -1.74
C ILE A 53 7.70 0.29 -3.02
N GLY A 54 7.10 0.91 -4.02
CA GLY A 54 7.71 1.25 -5.30
C GLY A 54 7.55 2.72 -5.65
N LEU A 55 8.12 3.13 -6.79
CA LEU A 55 7.90 4.46 -7.35
C LEU A 55 6.63 4.47 -8.20
N LYS A 56 5.91 5.60 -8.23
CA LYS A 56 4.79 5.84 -9.16
C LYS A 56 5.25 5.80 -10.61
N GLN A 57 6.50 6.19 -10.86
CA GLN A 57 7.13 6.17 -12.18
C GLN A 57 8.57 5.66 -12.07
N GLY A 58 8.94 4.74 -12.95
CA GLY A 58 10.27 4.12 -12.96
C GLY A 58 10.44 3.02 -11.91
N GLU A 59 11.69 2.57 -11.74
CA GLU A 59 12.06 1.52 -10.81
C GLU A 59 12.79 2.09 -9.60
N ILE A 60 12.40 1.65 -8.40
CA ILE A 60 13.10 2.05 -7.17
C ILE A 60 14.45 1.32 -7.10
N PRO A 61 15.57 2.03 -6.87
CA PRO A 61 16.86 1.39 -6.63
C PRO A 61 16.80 0.41 -5.46
N GLY A 62 17.34 -0.79 -5.66
CA GLY A 62 17.31 -1.85 -4.64
C GLY A 62 15.99 -2.63 -4.57
N ALA A 63 15.11 -2.48 -5.57
CA ALA A 63 13.93 -3.34 -5.70
C ALA A 63 14.30 -4.82 -5.60
N ASN A 64 13.60 -5.54 -4.73
CA ASN A 64 13.82 -6.95 -4.46
C ASN A 64 12.57 -7.80 -4.75
N CYS A 65 11.49 -7.19 -5.20
CA CYS A 65 10.21 -7.83 -5.42
C CYS A 65 9.48 -7.26 -6.64
N THR A 66 8.86 -8.14 -7.41
CA THR A 66 7.94 -7.80 -8.50
C THR A 66 6.69 -8.65 -8.39
N VAL A 67 5.52 -7.99 -8.33
CA VAL A 67 4.21 -8.62 -8.24
C VAL A 67 3.45 -8.40 -9.54
N THR A 68 2.89 -9.48 -10.09
CA THR A 68 1.98 -9.39 -11.24
C THR A 68 0.57 -9.14 -10.75
N LEU A 69 -0.03 -8.04 -11.21
CA LEU A 69 -1.34 -7.57 -10.78
C LEU A 69 -2.35 -7.57 -11.94
N PRO A 70 -3.66 -7.72 -11.67
CA PRO A 70 -4.69 -7.59 -12.70
C PRO A 70 -4.65 -6.24 -13.41
N ASP A 71 -4.98 -6.20 -14.71
CA ASP A 71 -5.01 -4.96 -15.49
C ASP A 71 -6.34 -4.20 -15.39
N GLN A 72 -7.41 -4.87 -14.96
CA GLN A 72 -8.78 -4.33 -14.99
C GLN A 72 -9.54 -4.64 -13.69
N HIS A 73 -10.72 -4.03 -13.54
CA HIS A 73 -11.65 -4.20 -12.41
C HIS A 73 -11.18 -3.68 -11.05
N TRP A 74 -10.16 -2.82 -11.05
CA TRP A 74 -9.78 -2.05 -9.87
C TRP A 74 -10.89 -1.08 -9.46
N GLN A 75 -11.14 -1.02 -8.16
CA GLN A 75 -12.00 -0.03 -7.55
C GLN A 75 -11.13 1.02 -6.87
N TYR A 76 -11.63 2.25 -6.78
CA TYR A 76 -10.86 3.37 -6.24
C TYR A 76 -11.63 4.05 -5.11
N ALA A 77 -10.92 4.38 -4.05
CA ALA A 77 -11.43 5.17 -2.95
C ALA A 77 -10.43 6.30 -2.65
N THR A 78 -10.89 7.55 -2.76
CA THR A 78 -10.09 8.74 -2.50
C THR A 78 -10.53 9.38 -1.19
N GLY A 79 -9.60 9.93 -0.43
CA GLY A 79 -9.89 10.57 0.84
C GLY A 79 -8.74 11.40 1.37
N ARG A 80 -8.77 11.65 2.68
CA ARG A 80 -7.74 12.36 3.42
C ARG A 80 -6.97 11.36 4.29
N THR A 81 -5.66 11.56 4.44
CA THR A 81 -4.80 10.70 5.28
C THR A 81 -5.24 10.68 6.74
N GLU A 82 -5.75 11.80 7.26
CA GLU A 82 -6.31 11.88 8.63
C GLU A 82 -7.58 11.02 8.81
N GLN A 83 -8.23 10.61 7.72
CA GLN A 83 -9.44 9.80 7.69
C GLN A 83 -9.19 8.36 7.18
N LEU A 84 -7.92 7.94 7.09
CA LEU A 84 -7.53 6.68 6.49
C LEU A 84 -8.21 5.47 7.14
N GLY A 85 -8.35 5.47 8.47
CA GLY A 85 -9.07 4.41 9.19
C GLY A 85 -10.55 4.28 8.78
N MET A 86 -11.25 5.41 8.60
CA MET A 86 -12.64 5.42 8.12
C MET A 86 -12.75 4.98 6.66
N LEU A 87 -11.78 5.38 5.83
CA LEU A 87 -11.69 4.96 4.43
C LEU A 87 -11.53 3.43 4.34
N TYR A 88 -10.63 2.87 5.12
CA TYR A 88 -10.41 1.42 5.18
C TYR A 88 -11.61 0.66 5.72
N ALA A 89 -12.24 1.13 6.80
CA ALA A 89 -13.46 0.51 7.32
C ALA A 89 -14.55 0.40 6.23
N ARG A 90 -14.70 1.44 5.39
CA ARG A 90 -15.61 1.43 4.24
C ARG A 90 -15.18 0.45 3.15
N ILE A 91 -13.89 0.40 2.82
CA ILE A 91 -13.37 -0.51 1.80
C ILE A 91 -13.62 -1.95 2.24
N TYR A 92 -13.23 -2.31 3.46
CA TYR A 92 -13.33 -3.66 4.02
C TYR A 92 -14.76 -4.12 4.34
N GLN A 93 -15.75 -3.22 4.32
CA GLN A 93 -17.17 -3.57 4.52
C GLN A 93 -17.66 -4.66 3.56
N LYS A 94 -17.06 -4.78 2.37
CA LYS A 94 -17.40 -5.78 1.34
C LYS A 94 -16.55 -7.05 1.39
N GLY A 95 -15.75 -7.25 2.44
CA GLY A 95 -14.93 -8.44 2.67
C GLY A 95 -13.42 -8.18 2.59
N ALA A 96 -12.62 -9.23 2.47
CA ALA A 96 -11.16 -9.15 2.34
C ALA A 96 -10.69 -8.76 0.92
N LEU A 97 -9.57 -8.06 0.83
CA LEU A 97 -8.95 -7.63 -0.43
C LEU A 97 -7.89 -8.65 -0.86
N LEU A 98 -7.72 -8.83 -2.17
CA LEU A 98 -6.56 -9.56 -2.72
C LEU A 98 -5.36 -8.63 -2.87
N TYR A 99 -5.62 -7.40 -3.33
CA TYR A 99 -4.61 -6.38 -3.54
C TYR A 99 -5.14 -5.00 -3.13
N GLU A 100 -4.26 -4.19 -2.57
CA GLU A 100 -4.48 -2.76 -2.33
C GLU A 100 -3.25 -1.97 -2.76
N ILE A 101 -3.43 -0.92 -3.55
CA ILE A 101 -2.38 0.03 -3.93
C ILE A 101 -2.70 1.36 -3.28
N GLU A 102 -1.77 1.84 -2.46
CA GLU A 102 -1.87 3.08 -1.72
C GLU A 102 -1.01 4.16 -2.37
N THR A 103 -1.58 5.34 -2.52
CA THR A 103 -0.84 6.54 -2.90
C THR A 103 -1.21 7.69 -1.98
N PHE A 104 -0.19 8.47 -1.63
CA PHE A 104 -0.30 9.63 -0.76
C PHE A 104 0.32 10.85 -1.45
N ASP A 105 -0.12 12.03 -1.04
CA ASP A 105 0.53 13.30 -1.37
C ASP A 105 0.78 14.14 -0.10
N ASP A 106 1.64 15.14 -0.23
CA ASP A 106 2.04 16.02 0.88
C ASP A 106 0.91 16.99 1.29
N SER A 107 -0.15 17.09 0.49
CA SER A 107 -1.36 17.85 0.84
C SER A 107 -2.30 17.05 1.75
N GLY A 108 -1.95 15.80 2.07
CA GLY A 108 -2.72 14.90 2.92
C GLY A 108 -3.88 14.23 2.19
N ASN A 109 -3.85 14.15 0.86
CA ASN A 109 -4.78 13.33 0.11
C ASN A 109 -4.25 11.89 0.01
N CYS A 110 -5.18 10.95 -0.05
CA CYS A 110 -4.88 9.55 -0.33
C CYS A 110 -5.80 9.00 -1.42
N CYS A 111 -5.27 8.03 -2.18
CA CYS A 111 -6.04 7.21 -3.10
C CYS A 111 -5.66 5.75 -2.89
N ILE A 112 -6.68 4.93 -2.63
CA ILE A 112 -6.57 3.50 -2.45
C ILE A 112 -7.24 2.83 -3.65
N ALA A 113 -6.44 2.21 -4.51
CA ALA A 113 -6.95 1.30 -5.52
C ALA A 113 -7.00 -0.09 -4.91
N TYR A 114 -8.10 -0.82 -5.07
CA TYR A 114 -8.24 -2.16 -4.50
C TYR A 114 -8.89 -3.14 -5.45
N TYR A 115 -8.50 -4.41 -5.30
CA TYR A 115 -8.98 -5.54 -6.09
C TYR A 115 -9.43 -6.67 -5.17
N ARG A 116 -10.50 -7.36 -5.57
CA ARG A 116 -11.18 -8.41 -4.82
C ARG A 116 -11.36 -9.67 -5.66
#